data_AF-A0A3A4NHS2-F1
#
_entry.id   AF-A0A3A4NHS2-F1
#
_cell.length_a   1.000
_cell.length_b   1.000
_cell.length_c   1.000
_cell.angle_alpha   90.00
_cell.angle_beta   90.00
_cell.angle_gamma   90.00
#
_symmetry.space_group_name_H-M   'P 1'
#
loop_
_entity.id
_entity.type
_entity.pdbx_description
1 polymer ?
#
loop_
_entity_poly.entity_id
_entity_poly.type
_entity_poly.pdbx_seq_one_letter_code
_entity_poly.pdbx_strand_id
1 'polypeptide(L)'
;GTLGYEPNSYGEWQEQPDFREPPLSLEGAADHWSHREDDDDYYSQPGALFRMMSPEQQKALFENTARAMSDAPKEIKIRHIGNCLKADPAYGAGVARALGICMCEVVTDE
;
A
#
# COMPACT_ATOMS: atom_id res chain seq x y z
N GLY A 1 -39.07 -7.21 32.18
CA GLY A 1 -38.09 -7.29 31.10
C GLY A 1 -36.72 -7.08 31.70
N THR A 2 -35.67 -7.57 31.04
CA THR A 2 -34.27 -7.34 31.44
C THR A 2 -33.96 -5.84 31.42
N LEU A 3 -33.15 -5.35 32.37
CA LEU A 3 -32.74 -3.96 32.45
C LEU A 3 -31.75 -3.64 31.33
N GLY A 4 -31.68 -2.38 30.89
CA GLY A 4 -30.78 -1.94 29.80
C GLY A 4 -29.61 -1.07 30.28
N TYR A 5 -29.25 -1.11 31.56
CA TYR A 5 -28.24 -0.23 32.15
C TYR A 5 -27.32 -0.94 33.15
N GLU A 6 -26.11 -0.43 33.28
CA GLU A 6 -25.07 -0.79 34.26
C GLU A 6 -24.37 0.52 34.71
N PRO A 7 -23.99 0.68 35.99
CA PRO A 7 -24.16 -0.25 37.12
C PRO A 7 -25.62 -0.36 37.58
N ASN A 8 -26.02 -1.56 38.03
CA ASN A 8 -27.35 -1.82 38.59
C ASN A 8 -27.29 -2.71 39.83
N SER A 9 -28.30 -2.61 40.69
CA SER A 9 -28.38 -3.37 41.96
C SER A 9 -28.76 -4.84 41.81
N TYR A 10 -28.86 -5.35 40.57
CA TYR A 10 -29.41 -6.67 40.25
C TYR A 10 -28.38 -7.61 39.63
N GLY A 11 -27.14 -7.15 39.42
CA GLY A 11 -26.06 -7.96 38.86
C GLY A 11 -26.25 -8.32 37.39
N GLU A 12 -27.05 -7.56 36.64
CA GLU A 12 -27.16 -7.73 35.19
C GLU A 12 -26.00 -7.00 34.48
N TRP A 13 -25.48 -7.59 33.39
CA TRP A 13 -24.44 -7.00 32.53
C TRP A 13 -23.06 -6.78 33.15
N GLN A 14 -22.69 -7.56 34.18
CA GLN A 14 -21.36 -7.47 34.79
C GLN A 14 -20.23 -7.71 33.79
N GLU A 15 -19.18 -6.89 33.89
CA GLU A 15 -17.94 -7.08 33.14
C GLU A 15 -17.22 -8.40 33.52
N GLN A 16 -16.36 -8.87 32.61
CA GLN A 16 -15.54 -10.08 32.79
C GLN A 16 -14.05 -9.71 32.78
N PRO A 17 -13.49 -9.26 33.92
CA PRO A 17 -12.13 -8.71 33.98
C PRO A 17 -11.02 -9.72 33.65
N ASP A 18 -11.32 -11.02 33.71
CA ASP A 18 -10.40 -12.10 33.34
C ASP A 18 -9.98 -12.05 31.86
N PHE A 19 -10.70 -11.31 31.02
CA PHE A 19 -10.40 -11.12 29.59
C PHE A 19 -9.79 -9.74 29.29
N ARG A 20 -9.29 -9.02 30.30
CA ARG A 20 -8.66 -7.72 30.12
C ARG A 20 -7.42 -7.83 29.22
N GLU A 21 -7.33 -6.95 28.22
CA GLU A 21 -6.15 -6.82 27.35
C GLU A 21 -4.90 -6.41 28.14
N PRO A 22 -3.69 -6.83 27.72
CA PRO A 22 -2.45 -6.38 28.32
C PRO A 22 -2.22 -4.88 28.03
N PRO A 23 -1.51 -4.14 28.91
CA PRO A 23 -1.15 -2.76 28.64
C PRO A 23 -0.18 -2.67 27.45
N LEU A 24 -0.37 -1.66 26.60
CA LEU A 24 0.55 -1.30 25.51
C LEU A 24 1.43 -0.12 25.95
N SER A 25 2.76 -0.28 25.88
CA SER A 25 3.69 0.82 26.14
C SER A 25 3.56 1.90 25.06
N LEU A 26 3.59 3.16 25.48
CA LEU A 26 3.54 4.32 24.58
C LEU A 26 4.79 5.17 24.74
N GLU A 27 5.34 5.64 23.62
CA GLU A 27 6.51 6.50 23.56
C GLU A 27 6.24 7.65 22.57
N GLY A 28 6.80 8.83 22.83
CA GLY A 28 6.57 10.04 22.03
C GLY A 28 5.39 10.89 22.51
N ALA A 29 5.31 12.12 21.99
CA ALA A 29 4.18 13.02 22.23
C ALA A 29 3.00 12.67 21.31
N ALA A 30 1.78 12.96 21.76
CA ALA A 30 0.62 12.95 20.89
C ALA A 30 0.73 14.11 19.88
N ASP A 31 0.95 13.80 18.61
CA ASP A 31 1.10 14.77 17.53
C ASP A 31 0.73 14.14 16.17
N HIS A 32 0.74 14.93 15.11
CA HIS A 32 0.54 14.51 13.72
C HIS A 32 1.85 14.02 13.10
N TRP A 33 2.35 12.88 13.57
CA TRP A 33 3.57 12.26 13.04
C TRP A 33 3.42 11.86 11.56
N SER A 34 4.43 12.21 10.75
CA SER A 34 4.49 11.86 9.33
C SER A 34 5.13 10.48 9.15
N HIS A 35 4.34 9.50 8.75
CA HIS A 35 4.87 8.15 8.44
C HIS A 35 5.97 8.16 7.35
N ARG A 36 6.01 9.19 6.50
CA ARG A 36 7.06 9.30 5.46
C ARG A 36 8.45 9.59 6.02
N GLU A 37 8.52 10.07 7.26
CA GLU A 37 9.79 10.27 7.98
C GLU A 37 10.21 9.00 8.73
N ASP A 38 9.23 8.19 9.14
CA ASP A 38 9.46 6.94 9.87
C ASP A 38 9.82 5.77 8.92
N ASP A 39 9.21 5.73 7.73
CA ASP A 39 9.44 4.69 6.71
C ASP A 39 9.25 5.25 5.28
N ASP A 40 10.32 5.18 4.50
CA ASP A 40 10.36 5.56 3.08
C ASP A 40 10.69 4.41 2.12
N ASP A 41 10.74 3.16 2.62
CA ASP A 41 11.04 1.98 1.79
C ASP A 41 9.79 1.44 1.07
N TYR A 42 9.31 2.24 0.12
CA TYR A 42 8.10 1.92 -0.64
C TYR A 42 8.31 0.87 -1.73
N TYR A 43 9.56 0.54 -2.06
CA TYR A 43 9.90 -0.08 -3.34
C TYR A 43 10.69 -1.38 -3.22
N SER A 44 11.31 -1.69 -2.07
CA SER A 44 12.07 -2.94 -1.90
C SER A 44 11.16 -4.17 -2.01
N GLN A 45 10.03 -4.19 -1.31
CA GLN A 45 9.14 -5.36 -1.26
C GLN A 45 8.43 -5.60 -2.60
N PRO A 46 7.86 -4.58 -3.28
CA PRO A 46 7.30 -4.77 -4.62
C PRO A 46 8.35 -5.23 -5.63
N GLY A 47 9.58 -4.71 -5.56
CA GLY A 47 10.68 -5.15 -6.41
C GLY A 47 11.05 -6.61 -6.18
N ALA A 48 11.11 -7.03 -4.92
CA ALA A 48 11.36 -8.44 -4.57
C ALA A 48 10.26 -9.36 -5.11
N LEU A 49 8.99 -8.98 -4.95
CA LEU A 49 7.86 -9.74 -5.50
C LEU A 49 7.95 -9.86 -7.03
N PHE A 50 8.25 -8.77 -7.73
CA PHE A 50 8.38 -8.76 -9.18
C PHE A 50 9.51 -9.70 -9.67
N ARG A 51 10.66 -9.70 -9.00
CA ARG A 51 11.79 -10.59 -9.34
C ARG A 51 11.51 -12.07 -9.12
N MET A 52 10.55 -12.41 -8.27
CA MET A 52 10.10 -13.79 -8.06
C MET A 52 9.09 -14.29 -9.12
N MET A 53 8.54 -13.39 -9.94
CA MET A 53 7.56 -13.77 -10.96
C MET A 53 8.22 -14.46 -12.16
N SER A 54 7.52 -15.43 -12.75
CA SER A 54 7.89 -15.99 -14.05
C SER A 54 7.72 -14.95 -15.17
N PRO A 55 8.37 -15.13 -16.34
CA PRO A 55 8.17 -14.24 -17.48
C PRO A 55 6.70 -14.07 -17.90
N GLU A 56 5.91 -15.14 -17.83
CA GLU A 56 4.46 -15.11 -18.14
C GLU A 56 3.68 -14.29 -17.11
N GLN A 57 4.02 -14.42 -15.83
CA GLN A 57 3.42 -13.64 -14.76
C GLN A 57 3.78 -12.15 -14.87
N GLN A 58 5.04 -11.84 -15.20
CA GLN A 58 5.48 -10.46 -15.45
C GLN A 58 4.74 -9.86 -16.66
N LYS A 59 4.59 -10.62 -17.75
CA LYS A 59 3.81 -10.20 -18.91
C LYS A 59 2.35 -9.91 -18.54
N ALA A 60 1.71 -10.84 -17.81
CA ALA A 60 0.35 -10.65 -17.35
C ALA A 60 0.21 -9.41 -16.45
N LEU A 61 1.18 -9.17 -15.55
CA LEU A 61 1.23 -7.96 -14.72
C LEU A 61 1.25 -6.70 -15.58
N PHE A 62 2.13 -6.61 -16.59
CA PHE A 62 2.22 -5.43 -17.45
C PHE A 62 0.92 -5.18 -18.23
N GLU A 63 0.36 -6.22 -18.83
CA GLU A 63 -0.85 -6.14 -19.66
C GLU A 63 -2.11 -5.83 -18.84
N ASN A 64 -2.21 -6.40 -17.64
CA ASN A 64 -3.32 -6.12 -16.74
C ASN A 64 -3.25 -4.69 -16.22
N THR A 65 -2.08 -4.22 -15.81
CA THR A 65 -1.86 -2.83 -15.40
C THR A 65 -2.22 -1.86 -16.53
N ALA A 66 -1.72 -2.08 -17.74
CA ALA A 66 -1.99 -1.20 -18.87
C ALA A 66 -3.50 -1.10 -19.19
N ARG A 67 -4.20 -2.23 -19.15
CA ARG A 67 -5.65 -2.29 -19.38
C ARG A 67 -6.44 -1.58 -18.28
N ALA A 68 -6.03 -1.76 -17.01
CA ALA A 68 -6.68 -1.13 -15.87
C ALA A 68 -6.49 0.40 -15.86
N MET A 69 -5.37 0.90 -16.40
CA MET A 69 -5.13 2.34 -16.52
C MET A 69 -5.95 3.01 -17.62
N SER A 70 -6.61 2.24 -18.51
CA SER A 70 -7.63 2.72 -19.47
C SER A 70 -7.30 4.09 -20.08
N ASP A 71 -8.20 5.06 -19.89
CA ASP A 71 -8.21 6.45 -20.33
C ASP A 71 -7.64 7.41 -19.27
N ALA A 72 -6.94 6.89 -18.24
CA ALA A 72 -6.30 7.73 -17.25
C ALA A 72 -5.36 8.75 -17.93
N PRO A 73 -5.30 9.98 -17.42
CA PRO A 73 -4.40 11.02 -17.92
C PRO A 73 -2.94 10.55 -18.01
N LYS A 74 -2.22 11.05 -19.02
CA LYS A 74 -0.87 10.58 -19.35
C LYS A 74 0.11 10.78 -18.21
N GLU A 75 0.03 11.88 -17.51
CA GLU A 75 0.85 12.22 -16.35
C GLU A 75 0.65 11.23 -15.18
N ILE A 76 -0.55 10.67 -15.02
CA ILE A 76 -0.82 9.63 -14.02
C ILE A 76 -0.17 8.30 -14.44
N LYS A 77 -0.25 7.97 -15.74
CA LYS A 77 0.43 6.81 -16.31
C LYS A 77 1.95 6.90 -16.15
N ILE A 78 2.53 8.05 -16.48
CA ILE A 78 3.96 8.33 -16.29
C ILE A 78 4.36 8.20 -14.82
N ARG A 79 3.57 8.76 -13.89
CA ARG A 79 3.83 8.63 -12.44
C ARG A 79 3.85 7.18 -11.98
N HIS A 80 2.92 6.35 -12.46
CA HIS A 80 2.90 4.93 -12.12
C HIS A 80 4.14 4.20 -12.67
N ILE A 81 4.52 4.45 -13.93
CA ILE A 81 5.73 3.89 -14.51
C ILE A 81 6.97 4.31 -13.69
N GLY A 82 7.06 5.57 -13.27
CA GLY A 82 8.14 6.06 -12.41
C GLY A 82 8.23 5.32 -11.08
N ASN A 83 7.09 5.02 -10.45
CA ASN A 83 7.06 4.18 -9.24
C ASN A 83 7.48 2.73 -9.52
N CYS A 84 7.06 2.15 -10.64
CA CYS A 84 7.49 0.81 -11.05
C CYS A 84 9.00 0.75 -11.31
N LEU A 85 9.61 1.79 -11.89
CA LEU A 85 11.06 1.89 -12.08
C LEU A 85 11.83 1.89 -10.77
N LYS A 86 11.32 2.60 -9.75
CA LYS A 86 11.92 2.61 -8.40
C LYS A 86 11.89 1.23 -7.74
N ALA A 87 10.88 0.41 -8.05
CA ALA A 87 10.79 -0.97 -7.58
C ALA A 87 11.72 -1.92 -8.35
N ASP A 88 11.71 -1.85 -9.68
CA ASP A 88 12.61 -2.60 -10.54
C ASP A 88 12.66 -1.97 -11.96
N PRO A 89 13.84 -1.73 -12.57
CA PRO A 89 13.93 -1.16 -13.91
C PRO A 89 13.17 -1.96 -14.98
N ALA A 90 13.18 -3.29 -14.90
CA ALA A 90 12.47 -4.14 -15.86
C ALA A 90 10.95 -4.07 -15.67
N TYR A 91 10.49 -3.84 -14.44
CA TYR A 91 9.07 -3.63 -14.16
C TYR A 91 8.58 -2.34 -14.80
N GLY A 92 9.25 -1.21 -14.53
CA GLY A 92 8.91 0.07 -15.15
C GLY A 92 8.92 0.02 -16.68
N ALA A 93 9.97 -0.56 -17.27
CA ALA A 93 10.07 -0.72 -18.71
C ALA A 93 8.96 -1.62 -19.30
N GLY A 94 8.57 -2.68 -18.60
CA GLY A 94 7.48 -3.56 -18.99
C GLY A 94 6.13 -2.84 -19.05
N VAL A 95 5.81 -2.07 -18.02
CA VAL A 95 4.57 -1.29 -17.93
C VAL A 95 4.55 -0.16 -18.98
N ALA A 96 5.68 0.54 -19.17
CA ALA A 96 5.79 1.59 -20.19
C ALA A 96 5.50 1.07 -21.60
N ARG A 97 6.09 -0.08 -21.96
CA ARG A 97 5.81 -0.74 -23.26
C ARG A 97 4.35 -1.13 -23.39
N ALA A 98 3.74 -1.71 -22.36
CA ALA A 98 2.34 -2.12 -22.40
C ALA A 98 1.37 -0.92 -22.54
N LEU A 99 1.75 0.25 -22.02
CA LEU A 99 1.00 1.51 -22.15
C LEU A 99 1.33 2.30 -23.43
N GLY A 100 2.33 1.88 -24.20
CA GLY A 100 2.80 2.61 -25.39
C GLY A 100 3.44 3.96 -25.08
N ILE A 101 4.08 4.11 -23.91
CA ILE A 101 4.74 5.34 -23.48
C ILE A 101 6.26 5.19 -23.64
N CYS A 102 6.94 6.18 -24.24
CA CYS A 102 8.38 6.14 -24.37
C CYS A 102 9.06 6.33 -23.01
N MET A 103 10.13 5.56 -22.74
CA MET A 103 10.93 5.73 -21.52
C MET A 103 11.56 7.12 -21.41
N CYS A 104 11.83 7.77 -22.55
CA CYS A 104 12.30 9.14 -22.64
C CYS A 104 11.31 10.19 -22.09
N GLU A 105 10.03 9.82 -21.94
CA GLU A 105 9.00 10.68 -21.35
C GLU A 105 8.82 10.45 -19.84
N VAL A 106 9.48 9.42 -19.30
CA VAL A 106 9.38 9.00 -17.90
C VAL A 106 10.65 9.36 -17.14
N VAL A 107 11.80 9.17 -17.78
CA VAL A 107 13.11 9.59 -17.29
C VAL A 107 13.34 11.00 -17.85
N THR A 108 13.03 12.02 -17.07
CA THR A 108 13.48 13.38 -17.37
C THR A 108 14.94 13.48 -16.93
N ASP A 109 15.83 13.94 -17.81
CA ASP A 109 17.21 14.27 -17.46
C ASP A 109 17.20 15.35 -16.36
N GLU A 110 17.46 14.94 -15.12
CA GLU A 110 17.83 15.81 -13.99
C GLU A 110 19.19 15.39 -13.45
#